data_AF-A0A419ETD1-F1
#
_entry.id   AF-A0A419ETD1-F1
#
_cell.length_a   1.000
_cell.length_b   1.000
_cell.length_c   1.000
_cell.angle_alpha   90.00
_cell.angle_beta   90.00
_cell.angle_gamma   90.00
#
_symmetry.space_group_name_H-M   'P 1'
#
loop_
_entity.id
_entity.type
_entity.pdbx_description
1 polymer ?
#
loop_
_entity_poly.entity_id
_entity_poly.type
_entity_poly.pdbx_seq_one_letter_code
_entity_poly.pdbx_strand_id
1 'polypeptide(L)'
;MNTKLTLKLNKKAIDRAKKYAQKNKQSLSVMVEKYFNLISDKESVAEIEISPNVLELSGIIRLPENINIKEIYRNHIGAKYSK
;
A
#
# COMPACT_ATOMS: atom_id res chain seq x y z
N MET A 1 26.36 2.82 -0.87
CA MET A 1 27.00 4.03 -1.44
C MET A 1 25.91 5.06 -1.65
N ASN A 2 26.11 6.31 -1.21
CA ASN A 2 25.08 7.36 -1.37
C ASN A 2 25.39 8.18 -2.62
N THR A 3 24.41 8.33 -3.51
CA THR A 3 24.54 9.08 -4.76
C THR A 3 23.52 10.21 -4.79
N LYS A 4 23.80 11.27 -5.55
CA LYS A 4 22.88 12.40 -5.72
C LYS A 4 22.05 12.19 -6.99
N LEU A 5 20.73 12.19 -6.85
CA LEU A 5 19.79 12.18 -7.97
C LEU A 5 19.15 13.57 -8.14
N THR A 6 19.27 14.15 -9.33
CA THR A 6 18.66 15.45 -9.68
C THR A 6 17.52 15.23 -10.65
N LEU A 7 16.30 15.62 -10.26
CA LEU A 7 15.09 15.45 -11.07
C LEU A 7 14.51 16.82 -11.47
N LYS A 8 14.09 16.95 -12.72
CA LYS A 8 13.33 18.12 -13.19
C LYS A 8 11.84 17.89 -12.96
N LEU A 9 11.25 18.67 -12.06
CA LEU A 9 9.85 18.52 -11.64
C LEU A 9 9.15 19.88 -11.66
N ASN A 10 7.82 19.86 -11.72
CA ASN A 10 7.03 21.07 -11.60
C ASN A 10 7.17 21.68 -10.21
N LYS A 11 7.41 23.00 -10.13
CA LYS A 11 7.53 23.75 -8.86
C LYS A 11 6.36 23.51 -7.91
N LYS A 12 5.11 23.49 -8.42
CA LYS A 12 3.91 23.22 -7.61
C LYS A 12 3.93 21.82 -6.98
N ALA A 13 4.53 20.83 -7.65
CA ALA A 13 4.68 19.49 -7.09
C ALA A 13 5.71 19.47 -5.96
N ILE A 14 6.85 20.15 -6.16
CA ILE A 14 7.90 20.29 -5.14
C ILE A 14 7.35 20.95 -3.88
N ASP A 15 6.56 22.03 -4.02
CA ASP A 15 6.01 22.76 -2.87
C ASP A 15 5.00 21.92 -2.08
N ARG A 16 4.15 21.16 -2.77
CA ARG A 16 3.22 20.22 -2.11
C ARG A 16 3.97 19.12 -1.37
N ALA A 17 5.00 18.54 -1.98
CA ALA A 17 5.82 17.51 -1.37
C ALA A 17 6.55 18.04 -0.13
N LYS A 18 7.13 19.25 -0.19
CA LYS A 18 7.78 19.90 0.97
C LYS A 18 6.81 20.08 2.14
N LYS A 19 5.61 20.60 1.88
CA LYS A 19 4.58 20.79 2.92
C LYS A 19 4.19 19.46 3.58
N TYR A 20 4.02 18.41 2.77
CA TYR A 20 3.71 17.07 3.28
C TYR A 20 4.86 16.53 4.13
N ALA A 21 6.10 16.60 3.63
CA ALA A 21 7.28 16.11 4.31
C ALA A 21 7.48 16.80 5.68
N GLN A 22 7.29 18.12 5.73
CA GLN A 22 7.34 18.90 6.97
C GLN A 22 6.25 18.46 7.97
N LYS A 23 5.00 18.30 7.50
CA LYS A 23 3.89 17.83 8.35
C LYS A 23 4.17 16.46 8.97
N ASN A 24 4.82 15.57 8.23
CA ASN A 24 5.13 14.20 8.65
C ASN A 24 6.51 14.06 9.30
N LYS A 25 7.23 15.17 9.57
CA LYS A 25 8.61 15.17 10.13
C LYS A 25 9.58 14.26 9.36
N GLN A 26 9.43 14.21 8.04
CA GLN A 26 10.23 13.38 7.13
C GLN A 26 10.99 14.24 6.13
N SER A 27 12.12 13.75 5.63
CA SER A 27 12.84 14.40 4.54
C SER A 27 12.31 13.97 3.17
N LEU A 28 12.45 14.84 2.18
CA LEU A 28 12.08 14.53 0.80
C LEU A 28 12.91 13.37 0.22
N SER A 29 14.20 13.29 0.58
CA SER A 29 15.06 12.20 0.12
C SER A 29 14.56 10.85 0.60
N VAL A 30 14.19 10.73 1.89
CA VAL A 30 13.65 9.50 2.47
C VAL A 30 12.31 9.13 1.82
N MET A 31 11.45 10.11 1.54
CA MET A 31 10.18 9.86 0.86
C MET A 31 10.38 9.29 -0.55
N VAL A 32 11.30 9.87 -1.32
CA VAL A 32 11.58 9.43 -2.69
C VAL A 32 12.30 8.08 -2.72
N GLU A 33 13.25 7.87 -1.81
CA GLU A 33 13.97 6.60 -1.64
C GLU A 33 12.99 5.45 -1.31
N LYS A 34 12.07 5.65 -0.36
CA LYS A 34 11.03 4.67 -0.05
C LYS A 34 10.16 4.35 -1.26
N TYR A 35 9.78 5.36 -2.04
CA TYR A 35 8.97 5.15 -3.23
C TYR A 35 9.74 4.35 -4.29
N PHE A 36 11.02 4.66 -4.51
CA PHE A 36 11.86 3.91 -5.44
C PHE A 36 12.03 2.45 -5.03
N ASN A 37 12.31 2.18 -3.75
CA ASN A 37 12.39 0.80 -3.26
C ASN A 37 11.06 0.05 -3.49
N LEU A 38 9.93 0.70 -3.19
CA LEU A 38 8.60 0.10 -3.37
C LEU A 38 8.26 -0.23 -4.84
N ILE A 39 8.80 0.50 -5.82
CA ILE A 39 8.57 0.19 -7.24
C ILE A 39 9.63 -0.73 -7.83
N SER A 40 10.87 -0.72 -7.31
CA SER A 40 11.93 -1.62 -7.77
C SER A 40 11.79 -3.04 -7.22
N ASP A 41 11.28 -3.19 -6.00
CA ASP A 41 11.08 -4.51 -5.39
C ASP A 41 10.01 -5.33 -6.16
N LYS A 42 9.07 -4.64 -6.80
CA LYS A 42 7.98 -5.23 -7.60
C LYS A 42 8.41 -5.88 -8.91
N GLU A 43 9.61 -5.60 -9.43
CA GLU A 43 10.11 -6.29 -10.63
C GLU A 43 10.56 -7.74 -10.32
N SER A 44 10.65 -8.12 -9.03
CA SER A 44 11.22 -9.41 -8.61
C SER A 44 10.21 -10.50 -8.22
N VAL A 45 8.90 -10.23 -8.14
CA VAL A 45 7.93 -11.22 -7.62
C VAL A 45 6.73 -11.37 -8.55
N ALA A 46 6.66 -12.54 -9.19
CA ALA A 46 5.53 -13.03 -9.98
C ALA A 46 4.30 -13.45 -9.13
N GLU A 47 4.14 -12.90 -7.93
CA GLU A 47 3.00 -13.17 -7.05
C GLU A 47 2.24 -11.88 -6.84
N ILE A 48 0.91 -12.00 -6.77
CA ILE A 48 0.00 -10.88 -6.54
C ILE A 48 0.34 -10.27 -5.17
N GLU A 49 1.21 -9.25 -5.16
CA GLU A 49 1.59 -8.57 -3.93
C GLU A 49 0.39 -7.81 -3.38
N ILE A 50 -0.27 -8.40 -2.40
CA ILE A 50 -1.27 -7.74 -1.58
C ILE A 50 -0.60 -6.51 -0.94
N SER A 51 -1.17 -5.32 -1.15
CA SER A 51 -0.61 -4.07 -0.62
C SER A 51 -0.38 -4.19 0.89
N PRO A 52 0.72 -3.65 1.45
CA PRO A 52 1.00 -3.67 2.89
C PRO A 52 -0.17 -3.17 3.74
N ASN A 53 -0.88 -2.15 3.26
CA ASN A 53 -2.08 -1.63 3.94
C ASN A 53 -3.23 -2.66 3.92
N VAL A 54 -3.38 -3.43 2.84
CA VAL A 54 -4.38 -4.49 2.75
C VAL A 54 -4.00 -5.65 3.67
N LEU A 55 -2.71 -5.95 3.81
CA LEU A 55 -2.22 -6.93 4.79
C LEU A 55 -2.51 -6.47 6.23
N GLU A 56 -2.22 -5.22 6.56
CA GLU A 56 -2.55 -4.62 7.86
C GLU A 56 -4.06 -4.66 8.14
N LEU A 57 -4.90 -4.35 7.14
CA LEU A 57 -6.35 -4.42 7.24
C LEU A 57 -6.89 -5.86 7.32
N SER A 58 -6.20 -6.83 6.73
CA SER A 58 -6.59 -8.24 6.76
C SER A 58 -6.35 -8.89 8.13
N GLY A 59 -5.49 -8.29 8.97
CA GLY A 59 -5.22 -8.75 10.32
C GLY A 59 -4.56 -10.14 10.38
N ILE A 60 -4.72 -10.83 11.52
CA ILE A 60 -4.11 -12.16 11.79
C ILE A 60 -5.07 -13.31 11.39
N ILE A 61 -6.05 -13.04 10.52
CA ILE A 61 -7.12 -14.01 10.26
C ILE A 61 -6.56 -15.17 9.43
N ARG A 62 -6.38 -16.33 10.08
CA ARG A 62 -6.04 -17.59 9.42
C ARG A 62 -7.32 -18.26 8.97
N LEU A 63 -7.61 -18.24 7.68
CA LEU A 63 -8.72 -19.00 7.12
C LEU A 63 -8.30 -20.46 6.92
N PRO A 64 -9.10 -21.44 7.35
CA PRO A 64 -8.92 -22.82 6.90
C PRO A 64 -8.98 -22.91 5.37
N GLU A 65 -8.11 -23.74 4.80
CA GLU A 65 -7.95 -23.90 3.34
C GLU A 65 -9.26 -24.29 2.63
N ASN A 66 -10.18 -24.94 3.34
CA ASN A 66 -11.45 -25.42 2.81
C ASN A 66 -12.64 -24.47 3.06
N ILE A 67 -12.40 -23.17 3.27
CA ILE A 67 -13.50 -22.19 3.40
C ILE A 67 -14.04 -21.80 2.03
N ASN A 68 -15.32 -22.08 1.79
CA ASN A 68 -16.07 -21.50 0.67
C ASN A 68 -16.55 -20.09 1.04
N ILE A 69 -15.69 -19.09 0.83
CA ILE A 69 -15.96 -17.67 1.14
C ILE A 69 -17.27 -17.20 0.49
N LYS A 70 -17.56 -17.67 -0.73
CA LYS A 70 -18.73 -17.27 -1.52
C LYS A 70 -20.04 -17.72 -0.86
N GLU A 71 -20.05 -18.90 -0.27
CA GLU A 71 -21.22 -19.46 0.42
C GLU A 71 -21.48 -18.74 1.74
N ILE A 72 -20.43 -18.53 2.55
CA ILE A 72 -20.52 -17.77 3.80
C ILE A 72 -21.06 -16.36 3.55
N TYR A 73 -20.51 -15.67 2.54
CA TYR A 73 -20.95 -14.33 2.19
C TYR A 73 -22.42 -14.30 1.74
N ARG A 74 -22.84 -15.27 0.91
CA ARG A 74 -24.23 -15.41 0.47
C ARG A 74 -25.18 -15.61 1.65
N ASN A 75 -24.83 -16.49 2.58
CA ASN A 75 -25.64 -16.76 3.77
C ASN A 75 -25.73 -15.53 4.69
N HIS A 76 -24.62 -14.81 4.88
CA HIS A 76 -24.59 -13.57 5.66
C HIS A 76 -25.49 -12.48 5.06
N ILE A 77 -25.42 -12.26 3.75
CA ILE A 77 -26.28 -11.28 3.05
C ILE A 77 -27.75 -11.70 3.16
N GLY A 78 -28.05 -12.98 2.97
CA GLY A 78 -29.40 -13.53 3.16
C GLY A 78 -29.93 -13.24 4.57
N ALA A 79 -29.17 -13.55 5.61
CA ALA A 79 -29.56 -13.30 7.00
C ALA A 79 -29.71 -11.80 7.32
N LYS A 80 -28.83 -10.94 6.77
CA LYS A 80 -28.83 -9.50 7.02
C LYS A 80 -30.07 -8.80 6.43
N TYR A 81 -30.54 -9.24 5.27
CA TYR A 81 -31.67 -8.64 4.56
C TYR A 81 -32.95 -9.49 4.61
N SER A 82 -32.99 -10.55 5.44
CA SER A 82 -34.20 -11.37 5.66
C SER A 82 -35.17 -10.75 6.68
N LYS A 83 -35.14 -9.43 6.84
CA LYS A 83 -36.13 -8.66 7.61
C LYS A 83 -36.71 -7.55 6.76
#